data_AF-D0MDA8-F1
#
_entry.id   AF-D0MDA8-F1
#
_cell.length_a   1.000
_cell.length_b   1.000
_cell.length_c   1.000
_cell.angle_alpha   90.00
_cell.angle_beta   90.00
_cell.angle_gamma   90.00
#
_symmetry.space_group_name_H-M   'P 1'
#
loop_
_entity.id
_entity.type
_entity.pdbx_description
1 polymer ?
#
loop_
_entity_poly.entity_id
_entity_poly.type
_entity_poly.pdbx_seq_one_letter_code
_entity_poly.pdbx_strand_id
1 'polypeptide(L)'
;MTKGTDKKKIDKMKSLNNLVYGPIGYCIYCGAKNDLSDEHILPFGLSGTAKLLKSTCNKCAKITGMIEQDVLRGPLWAVRILLNLKSRTKHKEAPEKYPLSIIRKNKKEIVYLPLKEYPVLLHFPIFSPPGFLQPENYSGGIHLEGVITISFGPSIDEVMRKLKTSKIEIEQSHKPISFARMIAKIAYAMAAAENQLSLLKEVTVRSAILGETDDIGRWVGTLTRPLQAHKGTLHRVIAQFIPPFSTSSSFSNKSSFR
;
A
#
# COMPACT_ATOMS: atom_id res chain seq x y z
N MET A 1 -28.40 -33.68 -14.25
CA MET A 1 -27.94 -34.28 -12.96
C MET A 1 -26.46 -34.55 -13.15
N THR A 2 -25.56 -33.70 -12.66
CA THR A 2 -25.05 -33.70 -11.29
C THR A 2 -24.77 -32.27 -10.81
N LYS A 3 -25.33 -31.96 -9.63
CA LYS A 3 -25.07 -30.76 -8.82
C LYS A 3 -23.87 -31.03 -7.90
N GLY A 4 -23.17 -29.96 -7.52
CA GLY A 4 -22.21 -29.95 -6.41
C GLY A 4 -20.83 -30.37 -6.87
N THR A 5 -19.75 -29.72 -6.51
CA THR A 5 -19.45 -28.99 -5.29
C THR A 5 -18.16 -28.20 -5.55
N ASP A 6 -18.20 -26.86 -5.48
CA ASP A 6 -17.00 -26.04 -5.21
C ASP A 6 -17.36 -24.59 -4.83
N LYS A 7 -18.49 -24.41 -4.15
CA LYS A 7 -18.92 -23.11 -3.58
C LYS A 7 -18.65 -22.97 -2.08
N LYS A 8 -17.82 -23.83 -1.48
CA LYS A 8 -17.53 -23.82 -0.04
C LYS A 8 -16.04 -23.65 0.25
N LYS A 9 -15.57 -22.40 0.15
CA LYS A 9 -14.54 -21.73 0.98
C LYS A 9 -13.98 -20.48 0.27
N ILE A 10 -14.86 -19.62 -0.27
CA ILE A 10 -14.49 -18.21 -0.36
C ILE A 10 -14.80 -17.66 1.02
N ASP A 11 -13.74 -17.50 1.81
CA ASP A 11 -13.76 -16.85 3.11
C ASP A 11 -14.67 -15.61 3.02
N LYS A 12 -15.65 -15.51 3.92
CA LYS A 12 -16.73 -14.52 3.84
C LYS A 12 -16.08 -13.14 3.93
N MET A 13 -15.91 -12.47 2.79
CA MET A 13 -15.13 -11.23 2.67
C MET A 13 -15.70 -10.18 3.64
N LYS A 14 -15.03 -9.99 4.79
CA LYS A 14 -15.45 -9.08 5.85
C LYS A 14 -15.14 -7.66 5.42
N SER A 15 -16.15 -6.80 5.38
CA SER A 15 -15.93 -5.37 5.13
C SER A 15 -15.27 -4.74 6.35
N LEU A 16 -14.18 -4.02 6.15
CA LEU A 16 -13.53 -3.22 7.20
C LEU A 16 -14.23 -1.86 7.44
N ASN A 17 -15.33 -1.57 6.73
CA ASN A 17 -15.96 -0.26 6.84
C ASN A 17 -16.56 -0.04 8.24
N ASN A 18 -16.17 1.08 8.86
CA ASN A 18 -16.64 1.55 10.16
C ASN A 18 -16.47 0.55 11.33
N LEU A 19 -15.56 -0.42 11.19
CA LEU A 19 -15.25 -1.33 12.29
C LEU A 19 -14.44 -0.63 13.39
N VAL A 20 -14.75 -0.96 14.63
CA VAL A 20 -14.05 -0.43 15.81
C VAL A 20 -13.59 -1.60 16.65
N TYR A 21 -12.29 -1.64 16.94
CA TYR A 21 -11.62 -2.70 17.69
C TYR A 21 -11.03 -2.12 18.98
N GLY A 22 -11.00 -2.92 20.05
CA GLY A 22 -10.44 -2.49 21.35
C GLY A 22 -11.48 -1.85 22.30
N PRO A 23 -11.03 -1.11 23.33
CA PRO A 23 -9.70 -0.53 23.50
C PRO A 23 -8.56 -1.54 23.69
N ILE A 24 -7.39 -1.26 23.12
CA ILE A 24 -6.19 -2.09 23.26
C ILE A 24 -5.47 -1.82 24.59
N GLY A 25 -5.41 -0.56 25.01
CA GLY A 25 -4.85 -0.16 26.30
C GLY A 25 -3.32 -0.07 26.36
N TYR A 26 -2.64 -0.27 25.23
CA TYR A 26 -1.20 -0.01 25.06
C TYR A 26 -0.89 0.31 23.60
N CYS A 27 0.26 0.94 23.36
CA CYS A 27 0.75 1.23 22.02
C CYS A 27 1.18 -0.06 21.32
N ILE A 28 0.54 -0.41 20.20
CA ILE A 28 0.86 -1.64 19.46
C ILE A 28 2.32 -1.66 18.96
N TYR A 29 2.93 -0.49 18.75
CA TYR A 29 4.30 -0.39 18.25
C TYR A 29 5.36 -0.43 19.37
N CYS A 30 5.19 0.33 20.45
CA CYS A 30 6.24 0.46 21.48
C CYS A 30 5.85 -0.05 22.88
N GLY A 31 4.59 -0.45 23.09
CA GLY A 31 4.11 -0.96 24.38
C GLY A 31 3.76 0.09 25.43
N ALA A 32 3.97 1.39 25.17
CA ALA A 32 3.60 2.47 26.09
C ALA A 32 2.10 2.43 26.47
N LYS A 33 1.74 2.76 27.71
CA LYS A 33 0.35 2.69 28.22
C LYS A 33 -0.33 4.06 28.38
N ASN A 34 0.43 5.14 28.25
CA ASN A 34 -0.03 6.51 28.38
C ASN A 34 -0.20 7.19 27.01
N ASP A 35 -0.94 8.31 27.00
CA ASP A 35 -1.12 9.20 25.85
C ASP A 35 -1.60 8.47 24.58
N LEU A 36 -2.54 7.53 24.79
CA LEU A 36 -3.06 6.67 23.74
C LEU A 36 -4.17 7.35 22.93
N SER A 37 -3.98 7.29 21.63
CA SER A 37 -4.93 7.70 20.59
C SER A 37 -5.40 6.50 19.78
N ASP A 38 -6.37 6.73 18.91
CA ASP A 38 -6.92 5.70 18.04
C ASP A 38 -6.07 5.56 16.77
N GLU A 39 -5.79 4.32 16.35
CA GLU A 39 -5.11 4.01 15.10
C GLU A 39 -6.12 3.71 14.01
N HIS A 40 -5.92 4.26 12.81
CA HIS A 40 -6.71 3.79 11.66
C HIS A 40 -6.00 2.58 11.05
N ILE A 41 -6.70 1.47 10.80
CA ILE A 41 -6.05 0.31 10.15
C ILE A 41 -5.57 0.70 8.74
N LEU A 42 -6.52 1.14 7.91
CA LEU A 42 -6.24 1.79 6.64
C LEU A 42 -6.17 3.32 6.84
N PRO A 43 -5.17 4.04 6.30
CA PRO A 43 -5.06 5.49 6.45
C PRO A 43 -6.38 6.23 6.15
N PHE A 44 -6.72 7.21 6.98
CA PHE A 44 -7.93 8.03 6.78
C PHE A 44 -7.96 8.68 5.39
N GLY A 45 -6.80 9.12 4.88
CA GLY A 45 -6.68 9.75 3.56
C GLY A 45 -6.94 8.82 2.38
N LEU A 46 -6.99 7.51 2.62
CA LEU A 46 -7.45 6.45 1.70
C LEU A 46 -8.90 6.06 1.97
N SER A 47 -9.67 6.96 2.58
CA SER A 47 -11.05 6.72 3.01
C SER A 47 -11.20 5.57 4.02
N GLY A 48 -10.12 5.17 4.69
CA GLY A 48 -10.15 4.17 5.77
C GLY A 48 -11.04 4.60 6.94
N THR A 49 -11.81 3.65 7.46
CA THR A 49 -12.79 3.88 8.54
C THR A 49 -12.65 2.92 9.71
N ALA A 50 -11.97 1.78 9.53
CA ALA A 50 -11.65 0.88 10.63
C ALA A 50 -10.66 1.51 11.59
N LYS A 51 -10.91 1.38 12.90
CA LYS A 51 -10.05 1.92 13.95
C LYS A 51 -9.75 0.91 15.06
N LEU A 52 -8.56 1.00 15.62
CA LEU A 52 -8.19 0.42 16.91
C LEU A 52 -8.26 1.54 17.96
N LEU A 53 -9.07 1.38 19.00
CA LEU A 53 -9.20 2.36 20.06
C LEU A 53 -8.04 2.27 21.05
N LYS A 54 -7.53 3.43 21.48
CA LYS A 54 -6.47 3.54 22.51
C LYS A 54 -5.31 2.56 22.26
N SER A 55 -4.73 2.65 21.06
CA SER A 55 -3.78 1.65 20.56
C SER A 55 -2.45 2.23 20.07
N THR A 56 -2.31 3.55 19.99
CA THR A 56 -1.08 4.20 19.51
C THR A 56 -0.75 5.40 20.37
N CYS A 57 0.44 5.42 20.98
CA CYS A 57 0.93 6.58 21.73
C CYS A 57 1.29 7.75 20.80
N ASN A 58 1.32 8.97 21.33
CA ASN A 58 1.61 10.18 20.55
C ASN A 58 2.94 10.11 19.75
N LYS A 59 4.01 9.54 20.33
CA LYS A 59 5.30 9.39 19.63
C LYS A 59 5.16 8.54 18.36
N CYS A 60 4.57 7.35 18.47
CA CYS A 60 4.39 6.46 17.33
C CYS A 60 3.35 7.02 16.34
N ALA A 61 2.30 7.69 16.81
CA ALA A 61 1.30 8.33 15.96
C ALA A 61 1.91 9.42 15.07
N LYS A 62 2.87 10.19 15.58
CA LYS A 62 3.62 11.17 14.78
C LYS A 62 4.42 10.48 13.68
N ILE A 63 5.15 9.41 14.01
CA ILE A 63 5.97 8.67 13.05
C ILE A 63 5.09 8.05 11.96
N THR A 64 4.05 7.30 12.33
CA THR A 64 3.14 6.68 11.35
C THR A 64 2.39 7.72 10.53
N GLY A 65 1.99 8.83 11.15
CA GLY A 65 1.38 9.97 10.47
C GLY A 65 2.28 10.58 9.40
N MET A 66 3.58 10.75 9.66
CA MET A 66 4.54 11.27 8.66
C MET A 66 4.69 10.31 7.47
N ILE A 67 4.81 9.00 7.73
CA ILE A 67 4.89 7.97 6.69
C ILE A 67 3.65 8.02 5.79
N GLU A 68 2.46 8.12 6.39
CA GLU A 68 1.23 8.27 5.62
C GLU A 68 1.22 9.58 4.82
N GLN A 69 1.62 10.71 5.41
CA GLN A 69 1.66 11.99 4.70
C GLN A 69 2.60 11.95 3.48
N ASP A 70 3.79 11.36 3.59
CA ASP A 70 4.73 11.22 2.47
C ASP A 70 4.09 10.57 1.25
N VAL A 71 3.27 9.55 1.48
CA VAL A 71 2.59 8.81 0.41
C VAL A 71 1.34 9.57 -0.06
N LEU A 72 0.53 10.07 0.88
CA LEU A 72 -0.78 10.68 0.63
C LEU A 72 -0.70 12.08 0.03
N ARG A 73 0.35 12.84 0.34
CA ARG A 73 0.64 14.17 -0.24
C ARG A 73 1.71 14.11 -1.32
N GLY A 74 2.38 12.97 -1.49
CA GLY A 74 3.26 12.68 -2.62
C GLY A 74 2.53 11.90 -3.72
N PRO A 75 2.93 10.65 -4.02
CA PRO A 75 2.43 9.90 -5.19
C PRO A 75 0.90 9.79 -5.31
N LEU A 76 0.17 9.71 -4.19
CA LEU A 76 -1.29 9.53 -4.22
C LEU A 76 -2.09 10.84 -4.28
N TRP A 77 -1.44 12.01 -4.23
CA TRP A 77 -2.14 13.28 -4.03
C TRP A 77 -3.14 13.60 -5.13
N ALA A 78 -2.71 13.55 -6.40
CA ALA A 78 -3.57 13.86 -7.55
C ALA A 78 -4.79 12.92 -7.62
N VAL A 79 -4.57 11.61 -7.43
CA VAL A 79 -5.66 10.61 -7.44
C VAL A 79 -6.62 10.83 -6.28
N ARG A 80 -6.12 11.18 -5.08
CA ARG A 80 -6.97 11.47 -3.91
C ARG A 80 -7.90 12.65 -4.15
N ILE A 81 -7.43 13.69 -4.83
CA ILE A 81 -8.27 14.84 -5.18
C ILE A 81 -9.28 14.44 -6.26
N LEU A 82 -8.82 13.79 -7.33
CA LEU A 82 -9.66 13.41 -8.46
C LEU A 82 -10.81 12.48 -8.04
N LEU A 83 -10.53 11.51 -7.16
CA LEU A 83 -11.52 10.58 -6.62
C LEU A 83 -12.27 11.13 -5.39
N ASN A 84 -12.02 12.39 -5.00
CA ASN A 84 -12.61 13.03 -3.83
C ASN A 84 -12.49 12.17 -2.54
N LEU A 85 -11.32 11.56 -2.33
CA LEU A 85 -11.06 10.75 -1.14
C LEU A 85 -11.02 11.63 0.12
N LYS A 86 -11.24 11.01 1.28
CA LYS A 86 -11.34 11.72 2.55
C LYS A 86 -10.12 12.61 2.83
N SER A 87 -10.41 13.79 3.36
CA SER A 87 -9.42 14.81 3.71
C SER A 87 -9.95 15.69 4.83
N ARG A 88 -9.14 15.93 5.87
CA ARG A 88 -9.54 16.81 6.98
C ARG A 88 -9.65 18.27 6.54
N THR A 89 -8.81 18.67 5.59
CA THR A 89 -8.77 20.03 5.04
C THR A 89 -9.55 20.15 3.73
N LYS A 90 -10.31 19.12 3.32
CA LYS A 90 -11.07 19.09 2.05
C LYS A 90 -10.22 19.46 0.82
N HIS A 91 -8.95 19.08 0.85
CA HIS A 91 -7.98 19.38 -0.22
C HIS A 91 -7.85 20.89 -0.55
N LYS A 92 -8.04 21.77 0.43
CA LYS A 92 -7.93 23.24 0.27
C LYS A 92 -6.62 23.73 -0.36
N GLU A 93 -5.54 22.96 -0.23
CA GLU A 93 -4.22 23.27 -0.79
C GLU A 93 -3.99 22.66 -2.18
N ALA A 94 -5.00 22.01 -2.76
CA ALA A 94 -4.88 21.49 -4.12
C ALA A 94 -4.73 22.65 -5.11
N PRO A 95 -3.75 22.61 -6.03
CA PRO A 95 -3.62 23.65 -7.04
C PRO A 95 -4.80 23.57 -8.02
N GLU A 96 -5.28 24.73 -8.48
CA GLU A 96 -6.37 24.78 -9.48
C GLU A 96 -5.94 24.19 -10.82
N LYS A 97 -4.66 24.36 -11.17
CA LYS A 97 -4.04 23.85 -12.40
C LYS A 97 -2.69 23.19 -12.11
N TYR A 98 -2.39 22.15 -12.87
CA TYR A 98 -1.19 21.33 -12.76
C TYR A 98 -0.28 21.57 -13.97
N PRO A 99 1.05 21.72 -13.76
CA PRO A 99 1.99 21.89 -14.85
C PRO A 99 2.18 20.58 -15.61
N LEU A 100 2.13 20.67 -16.94
CA LEU A 100 2.41 19.57 -17.86
C LEU A 100 3.48 20.04 -18.86
N SER A 101 4.60 19.33 -18.90
CA SER A 101 5.65 19.60 -19.88
C SER A 101 5.28 18.93 -21.21
N ILE A 102 5.29 19.69 -22.29
CA ILE A 102 5.00 19.21 -23.65
C ILE A 102 6.13 19.60 -24.60
N ILE A 103 6.28 18.87 -25.70
CA ILE A 103 7.18 19.24 -26.80
C ILE A 103 6.37 19.59 -28.04
N ARG A 104 6.48 20.84 -28.51
CA ARG A 104 5.84 21.31 -29.73
C ARG A 104 6.91 21.91 -30.64
N LYS A 105 6.98 21.43 -31.89
CA LYS A 105 8.00 21.87 -32.87
C LYS A 105 9.43 21.85 -32.28
N ASN A 106 9.78 20.78 -31.57
CA ASN A 106 11.07 20.58 -30.87
C ASN A 106 11.41 21.60 -29.76
N LYS A 107 10.42 22.36 -29.26
CA LYS A 107 10.58 23.24 -28.10
C LYS A 107 9.79 22.70 -26.91
N LYS A 108 10.40 22.74 -25.73
CA LYS A 108 9.75 22.39 -24.46
C LYS A 108 8.89 23.57 -24.00
N GLU A 109 7.62 23.30 -23.74
CA GLU A 109 6.64 24.27 -23.24
C GLU A 109 5.99 23.68 -21.98
N ILE A 110 5.67 24.53 -21.00
CA ILE A 110 4.87 24.12 -19.83
C ILE A 110 3.47 24.67 -20.01
N VAL A 111 2.48 23.80 -20.02
CA VAL A 111 1.06 24.17 -20.02
C VAL A 111 0.43 23.84 -18.67
N TYR A 112 -0.56 24.62 -18.26
CA TYR A 112 -1.26 24.45 -16.99
C TYR A 112 -2.67 23.96 -17.23
N LEU A 113 -2.98 22.73 -16.81
CA LEU A 113 -4.27 22.09 -17.01
C LEU A 113 -5.03 21.93 -15.69
N PRO A 114 -6.36 22.13 -15.66
CA PRO A 114 -7.14 21.69 -14.51
C PRO A 114 -7.01 20.17 -14.33
N LEU A 115 -7.09 19.67 -13.10
CA LEU A 115 -6.86 18.25 -12.80
C LEU A 115 -7.73 17.28 -13.62
N LYS A 116 -8.97 17.68 -13.92
CA LYS A 116 -9.90 16.88 -14.74
C LYS A 116 -9.45 16.70 -16.20
N GLU A 117 -8.56 17.56 -16.67
CA GLU A 117 -7.97 17.50 -18.01
C GLU A 117 -6.51 17.01 -17.99
N TYR A 118 -5.97 16.74 -16.81
CA TYR A 118 -4.59 16.29 -16.63
C TYR A 118 -4.52 14.76 -16.72
N PRO A 119 -3.56 14.17 -17.46
CA PRO A 119 -3.38 12.73 -17.52
C PRO A 119 -2.69 12.24 -16.23
N VAL A 120 -3.47 11.89 -15.21
CA VAL A 120 -2.94 11.48 -13.91
C VAL A 120 -2.46 10.04 -14.00
N LEU A 121 -1.14 9.85 -13.89
CA LEU A 121 -0.53 8.52 -13.80
C LEU A 121 -0.23 8.21 -12.33
N LEU A 122 -0.60 7.03 -11.87
CA LEU A 122 -0.25 6.53 -10.56
C LEU A 122 0.60 5.28 -10.70
N HIS A 123 1.85 5.36 -10.23
CA HIS A 123 2.78 4.23 -10.21
C HIS A 123 2.69 3.49 -8.88
N PHE A 124 2.33 2.22 -8.94
CA PHE A 124 2.45 1.28 -7.82
C PHE A 124 3.78 0.52 -7.92
N PRO A 125 4.62 0.54 -6.87
CA PRO A 125 5.87 -0.20 -6.90
C PRO A 125 5.61 -1.70 -6.92
N ILE A 126 6.40 -2.42 -7.72
CA ILE A 126 6.55 -3.87 -7.65
C ILE A 126 7.83 -4.15 -6.89
N PHE A 127 7.71 -4.69 -5.67
CA PHE A 127 8.87 -5.05 -4.87
C PHE A 127 9.27 -6.49 -5.11
N SER A 128 10.55 -6.79 -4.89
CA SER A 128 10.99 -8.19 -4.76
C SER A 128 10.18 -8.92 -3.68
N PRO A 129 10.11 -10.27 -3.73
CA PRO A 129 9.54 -11.06 -2.65
C PRO A 129 10.14 -10.67 -1.29
N PRO A 130 9.35 -10.70 -0.20
CA PRO A 130 9.85 -10.27 1.10
C PRO A 130 10.95 -11.24 1.58
N GLY A 131 12.05 -10.68 2.08
CA GLY A 131 13.22 -11.45 2.52
C GLY A 131 12.92 -12.49 3.61
N PHE A 132 11.86 -12.30 4.41
CA PHE A 132 11.41 -13.29 5.38
C PHE A 132 10.95 -14.60 4.73
N LEU A 133 10.41 -14.56 3.52
CA LEU A 133 9.97 -15.75 2.77
C LEU A 133 11.05 -16.31 1.84
N GLN A 134 12.05 -15.49 1.47
CA GLN A 134 13.20 -15.90 0.65
C GLN A 134 14.49 -15.31 1.23
N PRO A 135 14.98 -15.83 2.37
CA PRO A 135 16.14 -15.28 3.08
C PRO A 135 17.41 -15.24 2.22
N GLU A 136 17.58 -16.22 1.34
CA GLU A 136 18.71 -16.34 0.41
C GLU A 136 18.80 -15.19 -0.60
N ASN A 137 17.69 -14.51 -0.88
CA ASN A 137 17.61 -13.42 -1.85
C ASN A 137 17.61 -12.03 -1.20
N TYR A 138 17.67 -11.94 0.12
CA TYR A 138 17.58 -10.68 0.85
C TYR A 138 18.96 -10.03 1.05
N SER A 139 19.15 -8.81 0.54
CA SER A 139 20.42 -8.07 0.66
C SER A 139 20.33 -6.73 1.42
N GLY A 140 19.18 -6.41 2.04
CA GLY A 140 18.98 -5.18 2.82
C GLY A 140 17.97 -4.22 2.19
N GLY A 141 17.39 -3.32 2.98
CA GLY A 141 16.46 -2.29 2.48
C GLY A 141 15.23 -2.86 1.77
N ILE A 142 14.74 -2.16 0.75
CA ILE A 142 13.66 -2.61 -0.13
C ILE A 142 14.04 -2.48 -1.60
N HIS A 143 13.84 -3.55 -2.37
CA HIS A 143 14.20 -3.59 -3.78
C HIS A 143 12.97 -3.41 -4.67
N LEU A 144 13.05 -2.43 -5.58
CA LEU A 144 12.04 -2.13 -6.59
C LEU A 144 12.40 -2.86 -7.89
N GLU A 145 11.56 -3.80 -8.30
CA GLU A 145 11.75 -4.54 -9.56
C GLU A 145 11.04 -3.89 -10.75
N GLY A 146 10.12 -2.97 -10.48
CA GLY A 146 9.38 -2.28 -11.51
C GLY A 146 8.22 -1.48 -10.95
N VAL A 147 7.39 -0.97 -11.85
CA VAL A 147 6.19 -0.22 -11.51
C VAL A 147 5.02 -0.68 -12.36
N ILE A 148 3.83 -0.66 -11.77
CA ILE A 148 2.56 -0.78 -12.51
C ILE A 148 1.93 0.60 -12.55
N THR A 149 1.61 1.05 -13.75
CA THR A 149 1.00 2.37 -13.97
C THR A 149 -0.50 2.23 -14.13
N ILE A 150 -1.26 2.93 -13.29
CA ILE A 150 -2.70 3.10 -13.43
C ILE A 150 -2.96 4.52 -13.88
N SER A 151 -3.69 4.68 -14.98
CA SER A 151 -4.08 5.99 -15.49
C SER A 151 -5.45 6.39 -14.94
N PHE A 152 -5.58 7.66 -14.55
CA PHE A 152 -6.83 8.29 -14.13
C PHE A 152 -7.05 9.58 -14.92
N GLY A 153 -8.32 9.91 -15.17
CA GLY A 153 -8.68 11.07 -15.99
C GLY A 153 -8.52 10.78 -17.49
N PRO A 154 -8.28 11.81 -18.33
CA PRO A 154 -8.10 11.63 -19.75
C PRO A 154 -6.83 10.83 -20.06
N SER A 155 -6.86 10.07 -21.16
CA SER A 155 -5.69 9.32 -21.62
C SER A 155 -4.58 10.27 -22.10
N ILE A 156 -3.33 9.79 -22.09
CA ILE A 156 -2.18 10.55 -22.62
C ILE A 156 -2.45 10.97 -24.08
N ASP A 157 -3.00 10.07 -24.89
CA ASP A 157 -3.30 10.33 -26.30
C ASP A 157 -4.38 11.41 -26.49
N GLU A 158 -5.42 11.41 -25.65
CA GLU A 158 -6.44 12.47 -25.66
C GLU A 158 -5.82 13.84 -25.36
N VAL A 159 -4.96 13.91 -24.34
CA VAL A 159 -4.30 15.15 -23.95
C VAL A 159 -3.34 15.62 -25.04
N MET A 160 -2.56 14.70 -25.64
CA MET A 160 -1.66 15.01 -26.75
C MET A 160 -2.40 15.56 -27.97
N ARG A 161 -3.52 14.94 -28.36
CA ARG A 161 -4.39 15.43 -29.45
C ARG A 161 -4.94 16.82 -29.15
N LYS A 162 -5.48 17.03 -27.93
CA LYS A 162 -6.04 18.32 -27.51
C LYS A 162 -5.00 19.44 -27.55
N LEU A 163 -3.78 19.14 -27.08
CA LEU A 163 -2.69 20.11 -27.01
C LEU A 163 -1.87 20.23 -28.31
N LYS A 164 -2.18 19.43 -29.34
CA LYS A 164 -1.45 19.41 -30.62
C LYS A 164 0.07 19.25 -30.39
N THR A 165 0.43 18.26 -29.58
CA THR A 165 1.83 17.93 -29.23
C THR A 165 2.13 16.47 -29.57
N SER A 166 3.39 16.19 -29.93
CA SER A 166 3.88 14.85 -30.21
C SER A 166 4.53 14.17 -29.00
N LYS A 167 4.73 14.89 -27.88
CA LYS A 167 5.35 14.32 -26.67
C LYS A 167 4.94 15.08 -25.42
N ILE A 168 4.65 14.32 -24.36
CA ILE A 168 4.44 14.80 -23.00
C ILE A 168 5.58 14.28 -22.11
N GLU A 169 6.02 15.08 -21.16
CA GLU A 169 6.94 14.69 -20.10
C GLU A 169 6.26 14.90 -18.74
N ILE A 170 6.17 13.85 -17.94
CA ILE A 170 5.61 13.88 -16.58
C ILE A 170 6.72 13.42 -15.64
N GLU A 171 7.08 14.27 -14.70
CA GLU A 171 8.00 13.93 -13.62
C GLU A 171 7.19 13.49 -12.40
N GLN A 172 7.58 12.36 -11.80
CA GLN A 172 6.92 11.85 -10.60
C GLN A 172 7.93 11.49 -9.52
N SER A 173 7.72 12.02 -8.32
CA SER A 173 8.44 11.59 -7.14
C SER A 173 7.84 10.28 -6.62
N HIS A 174 8.69 9.27 -6.46
CA HIS A 174 8.31 8.00 -5.86
C HIS A 174 8.76 7.95 -4.40
N LYS A 175 7.96 7.33 -3.53
CA LYS A 175 8.27 7.14 -2.10
C LYS A 175 8.20 5.65 -1.72
N PRO A 176 9.03 4.78 -2.32
CA PRO A 176 8.90 3.33 -2.17
C PRO A 176 9.05 2.86 -0.72
N ILE A 177 9.98 3.43 0.04
CA ILE A 177 10.20 3.11 1.46
C ILE A 177 8.97 3.53 2.29
N SER A 178 8.50 4.78 2.17
CA SER A 178 7.31 5.25 2.90
C SER A 178 6.06 4.45 2.51
N PHE A 179 5.92 4.09 1.23
CA PHE A 179 4.83 3.23 0.76
C PHE A 179 4.89 1.84 1.41
N ALA A 180 6.05 1.19 1.42
CA ALA A 180 6.21 -0.11 2.06
C ALA A 180 5.97 -0.06 3.57
N ARG A 181 6.47 0.96 4.27
CA ARG A 181 6.20 1.17 5.70
C ARG A 181 4.72 1.38 5.98
N MET A 182 4.00 2.10 5.10
CA MET A 182 2.54 2.24 5.17
C MET A 182 1.83 0.89 5.00
N ILE A 183 2.25 0.04 4.06
CA ILE A 183 1.72 -1.32 3.89
C ILE A 183 1.96 -2.17 5.14
N ALA A 184 3.19 -2.18 5.67
CA ALA A 184 3.53 -2.90 6.89
C ALA A 184 2.69 -2.41 8.09
N LYS A 185 2.48 -1.10 8.20
CA LYS A 185 1.60 -0.50 9.21
C LYS A 185 0.17 -0.99 9.10
N ILE A 186 -0.40 -1.02 7.88
CA ILE A 186 -1.76 -1.54 7.64
C ILE A 186 -1.86 -3.00 8.09
N ALA A 187 -0.90 -3.83 7.68
CA ALA A 187 -0.86 -5.25 8.06
C ALA A 187 -0.72 -5.45 9.57
N TYR A 188 0.17 -4.69 10.22
CA TYR A 188 0.41 -4.79 11.66
C TYR A 188 -0.81 -4.34 12.48
N ALA A 189 -1.47 -3.25 12.08
CA ALA A 189 -2.73 -2.81 12.69
C ALA A 189 -3.85 -3.83 12.48
N MET A 190 -3.91 -4.49 11.31
CA MET A 190 -4.87 -5.57 11.06
C MET A 190 -4.60 -6.80 11.94
N ALA A 191 -3.33 -7.19 12.12
CA ALA A 191 -2.95 -8.26 13.03
C ALA A 191 -3.32 -7.93 14.49
N ALA A 192 -3.18 -6.66 14.91
CA ALA A 192 -3.66 -6.20 16.21
C ALA A 192 -5.18 -6.31 16.36
N ALA A 193 -5.92 -5.91 15.33
CA ALA A 193 -7.38 -5.95 15.31
C ALA A 193 -7.93 -7.38 15.43
N GLU A 194 -7.26 -8.36 14.83
CA GLU A 194 -7.63 -9.78 14.90
C GLU A 194 -6.96 -10.52 16.08
N ASN A 195 -6.35 -9.80 17.02
CA ASN A 195 -5.67 -10.35 18.21
C ASN A 195 -4.55 -11.36 17.88
N GLN A 196 -3.80 -11.12 16.81
CA GLN A 196 -2.75 -11.99 16.28
C GLN A 196 -1.33 -11.50 16.56
N LEU A 197 -1.13 -10.39 17.27
CA LEU A 197 0.22 -9.88 17.56
C LEU A 197 1.09 -10.86 18.36
N SER A 198 0.47 -11.73 19.15
CA SER A 198 1.19 -12.78 19.89
C SER A 198 1.95 -13.74 18.97
N LEU A 199 1.45 -13.94 17.74
CA LEU A 199 2.10 -14.76 16.70
C LEU A 199 3.32 -14.07 16.08
N LEU A 200 3.45 -12.74 16.27
CA LEU A 200 4.53 -11.92 15.74
C LEU A 200 5.60 -11.60 16.79
N LYS A 201 5.56 -12.22 17.97
CA LYS A 201 6.51 -11.91 19.07
C LYS A 201 7.98 -12.10 18.67
N GLU A 202 8.26 -13.12 17.87
CA GLU A 202 9.60 -13.42 17.33
C GLU A 202 9.92 -12.64 16.04
N VAL A 203 8.96 -11.87 15.51
CA VAL A 203 9.03 -11.22 14.19
C VAL A 203 8.77 -9.72 14.32
N THR A 204 9.83 -8.93 14.37
CA THR A 204 9.72 -7.51 14.72
C THR A 204 9.70 -6.58 13.52
N VAL A 205 8.66 -6.65 12.67
CA VAL A 205 8.40 -5.65 11.61
C VAL A 205 8.24 -4.21 12.16
N ARG A 206 8.02 -4.06 13.46
CA ARG A 206 7.82 -2.78 14.15
C ARG A 206 8.97 -1.80 13.97
N SER A 207 10.22 -2.25 14.10
CA SER A 207 11.38 -1.35 13.96
C SER A 207 11.44 -0.77 12.55
N ALA A 208 11.15 -1.59 11.54
CA ALA A 208 11.05 -1.16 10.14
C ALA A 208 9.90 -0.17 9.93
N ILE A 209 8.72 -0.43 10.52
CA ILE A 209 7.58 0.50 10.49
C ILE A 209 7.97 1.85 11.12
N LEU A 210 8.64 1.84 12.27
CA LEU A 210 9.06 3.05 12.97
C LEU A 210 10.28 3.73 12.31
N GLY A 211 10.95 3.07 11.37
CA GLY A 211 12.11 3.59 10.65
C GLY A 211 13.40 3.53 11.49
N GLU A 212 13.41 2.66 12.50
CA GLU A 212 14.56 2.39 13.36
C GLU A 212 15.57 1.46 12.67
N THR A 213 15.09 0.70 11.66
CA THR A 213 15.89 -0.22 10.84
C THR A 213 15.59 -0.01 9.36
N ASP A 214 16.60 -0.17 8.50
CA ASP A 214 16.46 -0.16 7.04
C ASP A 214 16.32 -1.59 6.49
N ASP A 215 15.26 -2.28 6.92
CA ASP A 215 14.99 -3.67 6.57
C ASP A 215 13.54 -3.90 6.14
N ILE A 216 12.83 -2.86 5.68
CA ILE A 216 11.40 -2.98 5.36
C ILE A 216 11.13 -4.02 4.25
N GLY A 217 12.05 -4.24 3.31
CA GLY A 217 11.96 -5.29 2.30
C GLY A 217 12.16 -6.71 2.83
N ARG A 218 12.63 -6.88 4.07
CA ARG A 218 12.54 -8.18 4.77
C ARG A 218 11.08 -8.58 4.98
N TRP A 219 10.21 -7.60 5.21
CA TRP A 219 8.82 -7.82 5.65
C TRP A 219 7.80 -7.58 4.54
N VAL A 220 8.08 -6.65 3.63
CA VAL A 220 7.16 -6.21 2.57
C VAL A 220 7.70 -6.61 1.22
N GLY A 221 6.85 -7.23 0.41
CA GLY A 221 7.16 -7.57 -0.97
C GLY A 221 5.90 -7.76 -1.81
N THR A 222 6.06 -8.03 -3.11
CA THR A 222 4.95 -8.31 -4.01
C THR A 222 4.91 -9.81 -4.34
N LEU A 223 3.94 -10.53 -3.80
CA LEU A 223 3.87 -12.01 -3.89
C LEU A 223 3.24 -12.57 -5.18
N THR A 224 2.39 -11.80 -5.86
CA THR A 224 1.62 -12.30 -7.00
C THR A 224 1.85 -11.44 -8.23
N ARG A 225 2.17 -12.10 -9.35
CA ARG A 225 2.08 -11.53 -10.70
C ARG A 225 1.15 -12.42 -11.55
N PRO A 226 0.20 -11.83 -12.30
CA PRO A 226 -0.15 -10.41 -12.35
C PRO A 226 -0.91 -9.94 -11.08
N LEU A 227 -0.93 -8.62 -10.83
CA LEU A 227 -1.80 -8.05 -9.79
C LEU A 227 -3.27 -8.32 -10.15
N GLN A 228 -4.07 -8.66 -9.14
CA GLN A 228 -5.50 -8.93 -9.32
C GLN A 228 -6.33 -7.67 -9.09
N ALA A 229 -7.19 -7.33 -10.05
CA ALA A 229 -8.14 -6.23 -9.91
C ALA A 229 -9.46 -6.73 -9.29
N HIS A 230 -10.01 -5.95 -8.35
CA HIS A 230 -11.29 -6.25 -7.71
C HIS A 230 -12.29 -5.12 -8.00
N LYS A 231 -13.20 -5.35 -8.95
CA LYS A 231 -14.22 -4.37 -9.35
C LYS A 231 -15.07 -3.94 -8.14
N GLY A 232 -15.41 -2.65 -8.09
CA GLY A 232 -16.24 -2.08 -7.03
C GLY A 232 -15.58 -1.97 -5.65
N THR A 233 -14.28 -2.27 -5.54
CA THR A 233 -13.55 -2.21 -4.27
C THR A 233 -12.46 -1.14 -4.35
N LEU A 234 -12.43 -0.20 -3.41
CA LEU A 234 -11.37 0.80 -3.33
C LEU A 234 -10.08 0.20 -2.75
N HIS A 235 -10.21 -0.58 -1.67
CA HIS A 235 -9.10 -1.27 -1.01
C HIS A 235 -9.53 -2.67 -0.57
N ARG A 236 -8.68 -3.67 -0.81
CA ARG A 236 -8.84 -5.03 -0.29
C ARG A 236 -7.67 -5.33 0.63
N VAL A 237 -7.98 -5.59 1.89
CA VAL A 237 -6.99 -6.03 2.90
C VAL A 237 -7.39 -7.44 3.31
N ILE A 238 -6.43 -8.35 3.30
CA ILE A 238 -6.64 -9.75 3.66
C ILE A 238 -5.57 -10.12 4.69
N ALA A 239 -5.99 -10.62 5.84
CA ALA A 239 -5.11 -11.27 6.79
C ALA A 239 -5.28 -12.78 6.63
N GLN A 240 -4.20 -13.50 6.42
CA GLN A 240 -4.20 -14.96 6.35
C GLN A 240 -3.18 -15.50 7.33
N PHE A 241 -3.59 -16.47 8.13
CA PHE A 241 -2.67 -17.28 8.90
C PHE A 241 -2.19 -18.42 8.01
N ILE A 242 -0.90 -18.46 7.75
CA ILE A 242 -0.25 -19.59 7.09
C ILE A 242 0.37 -20.42 8.21
N PRO A 243 -0.12 -21.64 8.49
CA PRO A 243 0.52 -22.51 9.47
C PRO A 243 1.99 -22.75 9.07
N PRO A 244 2.90 -22.92 10.04
CA PRO A 244 4.30 -23.19 9.73
C PRO A 244 4.38 -24.36 8.76
N PHE A 245 5.20 -24.21 7.70
CA PHE A 245 5.43 -25.26 6.72
C PHE A 245 5.71 -26.56 7.47
N SER A 246 4.81 -27.55 7.32
CA SER A 246 5.15 -28.91 7.73
C SER A 246 6.35 -29.29 6.86
N THR A 247 7.51 -29.47 7.49
CA THR A 247 8.68 -30.06 6.85
C THR A 247 8.35 -31.53 6.56
N SER A 248 7.55 -31.79 5.52
CA SER A 248 7.37 -33.14 5.01
C SER A 248 8.56 -33.47 4.11
N SER A 249 9.54 -34.12 4.73
CA SER A 249 10.27 -35.28 4.23
C SER A 249 10.72 -35.27 2.76
N SER A 250 12.03 -35.12 2.59
CA SER A 250 12.86 -35.88 1.64
C SER A 250 12.18 -36.38 0.36
N PHE A 251 12.40 -35.67 -0.75
CA PHE A 251 12.38 -36.30 -2.07
C PHE A 251 13.52 -37.33 -2.11
N SER A 252 13.21 -38.58 -1.78
CA SER A 252 14.07 -39.71 -2.12
C SER A 252 14.08 -39.83 -3.66
N ASN A 253 15.22 -39.47 -4.24
CA ASN A 253 15.50 -39.67 -5.64
C ASN A 253 15.74 -41.18 -5.84
N LYS A 254 14.70 -41.93 -6.20
CA LYS A 254 14.89 -43.27 -6.79
C LYS A 254 14.93 -43.11 -8.30
N SER A 255 16.13 -42.89 -8.81
CA SER A 255 16.52 -43.22 -10.17
C SER A 255 16.46 -44.74 -10.35
N SER A 256 15.52 -45.22 -11.16
CA SER A 256 15.62 -46.54 -11.78
C SER A 256 15.89 -46.33 -13.26
N PHE A 257 17.13 -46.59 -13.64
CA PHE A 257 17.57 -46.76 -15.02
C PHE A 257 16.83 -47.92 -15.69
N ARG A 258 16.43 -47.71 -16.94
CA ARG A 258 16.53 -48.70 -18.01
C ARG A 258 17.41 -48.10 -19.10
#